data_AF-X0X4C6-F1
#
_entry.id   AF-X0X4C6-F1
#
_cell.length_a   1.000
_cell.length_b   1.000
_cell.length_c   1.000
_cell.angle_alpha   90.00
_cell.angle_beta   90.00
_cell.angle_gamma   90.00
#
_symmetry.space_group_name_H-M   'P 1'
#
loop_
_entity.id
_entity.type
_entity.pdbx_description
1 polymer ?
#
loop_
_entity_poly.entity_id
_entity_poly.type
_entity_poly.pdbx_seq_one_letter_code
_entity_poly.pdbx_strand_id
1 'polypeptide(L)'
;MDGEQTGQCLKDIYQRLKACYGPQYWWPAKEPFEVIVGAILTQSAAWLNVEKAITGLKEARVLSPGAMRRLPLPELALIIRPCGYY
;
A
#
# COMPACT_ATOMS: atom_id res chain seq x y z
N MET A 1 3.06 19.75 -30.70
CA MET A 1 1.85 19.06 -30.18
C MET A 1 1.34 19.89 -29.03
N ASP A 2 0.12 20.40 -29.16
CA ASP A 2 -0.43 21.45 -28.31
C ASP A 2 -0.84 20.89 -26.94
N GLY A 3 -0.50 21.59 -25.84
CA GLY A 3 -0.77 21.12 -24.49
C GLY A 3 -2.26 20.92 -24.19
N GLU A 4 -3.12 21.60 -24.93
CA GLU A 4 -4.58 21.48 -24.85
C GLU A 4 -5.08 20.11 -25.33
N GLN A 5 -4.49 19.56 -26.40
CA GLN A 5 -4.86 18.25 -26.93
C GLN A 5 -4.44 17.10 -26.01
N THR A 6 -3.28 17.22 -25.36
CA THR A 6 -2.82 16.28 -24.33
C THR A 6 -3.75 16.29 -23.11
N GLY A 7 -4.16 17.48 -22.65
CA GLY A 7 -5.09 17.62 -21.53
C GLY A 7 -6.43 16.94 -21.79
N GLN A 8 -6.97 17.08 -23.01
CA GLN A 8 -8.22 16.43 -23.39
C GLN A 8 -8.09 14.90 -23.47
N CYS A 9 -6.98 14.40 -24.01
CA CYS A 9 -6.69 12.96 -24.07
C CYS A 9 -6.60 12.33 -22.67
N LEU A 10 -5.89 12.96 -21.73
CA LEU A 10 -5.76 12.47 -20.35
C LEU A 10 -7.12 12.40 -19.64
N LYS A 11 -8.00 13.39 -19.86
CA LYS A 11 -9.36 13.38 -19.31
C LYS A 11 -10.19 12.23 -19.88
N ASP A 12 -10.14 11.99 -21.19
CA ASP A 12 -10.85 10.86 -21.81
C ASP A 12 -10.41 9.51 -21.24
N ILE A 13 -9.09 9.28 -21.15
CA ILE A 13 -8.51 8.07 -20.55
C ILE A 13 -9.02 7.91 -19.11
N TYR A 14 -8.94 8.97 -18.29
CA TYR A 14 -9.43 8.92 -16.91
C TYR A 14 -10.92 8.56 -16.83
N GLN A 15 -11.78 9.17 -17.64
CA GLN A 15 -13.22 8.89 -17.61
C GLN A 15 -13.53 7.45 -18.03
N ARG A 16 -12.84 6.94 -19.06
CA ARG A 16 -13.01 5.55 -19.52
C ARG A 16 -12.59 4.54 -18.45
N LEU A 17 -11.44 4.76 -17.81
CA LEU A 17 -10.98 3.92 -16.71
C LEU A 17 -11.95 4.00 -15.52
N LYS A 18 -12.38 5.20 -15.14
CA LYS A 18 -13.34 5.40 -14.05
C LYS A 18 -14.69 4.74 -14.34
N ALA A 19 -15.20 4.82 -15.57
CA ALA A 19 -16.46 4.20 -15.94
C ALA A 19 -16.38 2.66 -15.94
N CYS A 20 -15.25 2.10 -16.37
CA CYS A 20 -15.03 0.66 -16.42
C CYS A 20 -14.85 0.05 -15.03
N TYR A 21 -14.02 0.67 -14.19
CA TYR A 21 -13.62 0.07 -12.91
C TYR A 21 -14.36 0.65 -11.70
N GLY A 22 -14.91 1.87 -11.80
CA GLY A 22 -15.50 2.59 -10.68
C GLY A 22 -14.44 3.07 -9.66
N PRO A 23 -14.86 3.59 -8.50
CA PRO A 23 -13.95 3.93 -7.41
C PRO A 23 -13.17 2.69 -6.94
N GLN A 24 -11.85 2.69 -7.14
CA GLN A 24 -11.01 1.52 -6.85
C GLN A 24 -10.67 1.33 -5.39
N TYR A 25 -10.70 2.42 -4.59
CA TYR A 25 -10.17 2.41 -3.22
C TYR A 25 -8.80 1.71 -3.15
N TRP A 26 -7.96 1.98 -4.15
CA TRP A 26 -6.75 1.24 -4.50
C TRP A 26 -5.70 1.16 -3.37
N TRP A 27 -5.92 1.91 -2.29
CA TRP A 27 -5.14 1.84 -1.07
C TRP A 27 -6.02 2.09 0.17
N PRO A 28 -6.66 1.05 0.75
CA PRO A 28 -7.63 1.20 1.83
C PRO A 28 -6.93 1.33 3.21
N ALA A 29 -6.09 2.35 3.37
CA ALA A 29 -5.43 2.65 4.63
C ALA A 29 -6.24 3.66 5.45
N LYS A 30 -6.27 3.48 6.79
CA LYS A 30 -6.93 4.43 7.69
C LYS A 30 -6.02 5.60 8.06
N GLU A 31 -4.72 5.35 8.13
CA GLU A 31 -3.74 6.29 8.65
C GLU A 31 -2.56 6.46 7.68
N PRO A 32 -1.93 7.65 7.60
CA PRO A 32 -0.77 7.89 6.72
C PRO A 32 0.39 6.91 6.93
N PHE A 33 0.63 6.48 8.17
CA PHE A 33 1.73 5.54 8.46
C PHE A 33 1.48 4.14 7.87
N GLU A 34 0.22 3.70 7.81
CA GLU A 34 -0.14 2.46 7.13
C GLU A 34 0.14 2.55 5.62
N VAL A 35 -0.12 3.71 5.00
CA VAL A 35 0.23 3.96 3.59
C VAL A 35 1.72 3.80 3.36
N ILE A 36 2.54 4.40 4.22
CA ILE A 36 4.02 4.33 4.12
C ILE A 36 4.50 2.88 4.24
N VAL A 37 4.03 2.16 5.27
CA VAL A 37 4.45 0.77 5.51
C VAL A 37 4.04 -0.13 4.35
N GLY A 38 2.79 -0.02 3.88
CA GLY A 38 2.35 -0.82 2.73
C GLY A 38 3.16 -0.50 1.47
N ALA A 39 3.47 0.77 1.21
CA ALA A 39 4.25 1.18 0.03
C ALA A 39 5.67 0.61 0.05
N ILE A 40 6.27 0.48 1.23
CA ILE A 40 7.56 -0.20 1.41
C ILE A 40 7.42 -1.70 1.10
N LEU A 41 6.42 -2.36 1.69
CA LEU A 41 6.25 -3.82 1.56
C LEU A 41 5.85 -4.25 0.13
N THR A 42 5.08 -3.43 -0.60
CA THR A 42 4.69 -3.71 -1.99
C THR A 42 5.88 -3.81 -2.95
N GLN A 43 7.04 -3.22 -2.62
CA GLN A 43 8.25 -3.33 -3.45
C GLN A 43 8.77 -4.77 -3.59
N SER A 44 8.42 -5.66 -2.66
CA SER A 44 8.93 -7.04 -2.62
C SER A 44 7.84 -8.11 -2.61
N ALA A 45 6.56 -7.73 -2.73
CA ALA A 45 5.45 -8.66 -2.54
C ALA A 45 4.17 -8.27 -3.28
N ALA A 46 3.38 -9.28 -3.67
CA ALA A 46 2.02 -9.07 -4.17
C ALA A 46 1.14 -8.43 -3.07
N TRP A 47 0.15 -7.62 -3.48
CA TRP A 47 -0.74 -6.89 -2.56
C TRP A 47 -1.37 -7.79 -1.49
N LEU A 48 -1.82 -8.99 -1.87
CA LEU A 48 -2.39 -9.97 -0.94
C LEU A 48 -1.46 -10.33 0.24
N ASN A 49 -0.14 -10.32 0.02
CA ASN A 49 0.84 -10.57 1.08
C ASN A 49 1.09 -9.32 1.93
N VAL A 50 1.05 -8.15 1.32
CA VAL A 50 1.12 -6.86 2.03
C VAL A 50 -0.07 -6.71 2.97
N GLU A 51 -1.27 -7.07 2.53
CA GLU A 51 -2.46 -7.07 3.38
C GLU A 51 -2.31 -7.98 4.60
N LYS A 52 -1.73 -9.18 4.42
CA LYS A 52 -1.44 -10.09 5.54
C LYS A 52 -0.46 -9.48 6.53
N ALA A 53 0.63 -8.88 6.03
CA ALA A 53 1.63 -8.25 6.89
C ALA A 53 1.07 -7.03 7.64
N ILE A 54 0.31 -6.16 6.96
CA ILE A 54 -0.38 -5.02 7.60
C ILE A 54 -1.36 -5.50 8.66
N THR A 55 -2.13 -6.55 8.36
CA THR A 55 -3.07 -7.15 9.33
C THR A 55 -2.33 -7.64 10.58
N GLY A 56 -1.23 -8.39 10.41
CA GLY A 56 -0.40 -8.85 11.53
C GLY A 56 0.19 -7.70 12.35
N LEU A 57 0.66 -6.63 11.69
CA LEU A 57 1.17 -5.43 12.39
C LEU A 57 0.06 -4.71 13.19
N LYS A 58 -1.18 -4.70 12.70
CA LYS A 58 -2.34 -4.14 13.40
C LYS A 58 -2.75 -5.01 14.58
N GLU A 59 -2.82 -6.33 14.40
CA GLU A 59 -3.17 -7.29 15.44
C GLU A 59 -2.16 -7.27 16.60
N ALA A 60 -0.87 -7.19 16.28
CA ALA A 60 0.20 -7.00 17.26
C ALA A 60 0.25 -5.57 17.85
N ARG A 61 -0.60 -4.65 17.38
CA ARG A 61 -0.65 -3.23 17.80
C ARG A 61 0.68 -2.49 17.64
N VAL A 62 1.45 -2.89 16.64
CA VAL A 62 2.78 -2.31 16.36
C VAL A 62 2.82 -1.42 15.13
N LEU A 63 1.71 -1.23 14.39
CA LEU A 63 1.65 -0.36 13.22
C LEU A 63 1.71 1.15 13.57
N SER A 64 2.80 1.57 14.20
CA SER A 64 3.17 2.97 14.43
C SER A 64 4.70 3.10 14.46
N PRO A 65 5.27 4.28 14.15
CA PRO A 65 6.73 4.44 14.14
C PRO A 65 7.38 4.04 15.47
N GLY A 66 6.78 4.46 16.59
CA GLY A 66 7.31 4.21 17.92
C GLY A 66 7.22 2.74 18.34
N ALA A 67 6.12 2.06 18.02
CA ALA A 67 5.94 0.66 18.38
C ALA A 67 6.83 -0.25 17.53
N MET A 68 6.89 -0.05 16.20
CA MET A 68 7.80 -0.81 15.32
C MET A 68 9.27 -0.65 15.74
N ARG A 69 9.69 0.57 16.08
CA ARG A 69 11.09 0.82 16.50
C ARG A 69 11.49 0.07 17.78
N ARG A 70 10.54 -0.18 18.68
CA ARG A 70 10.79 -0.92 19.94
C ARG A 70 10.67 -2.43 19.78
N LEU A 71 10.08 -2.90 18.69
CA LEU A 71 9.89 -4.32 18.45
C LEU A 71 11.24 -4.99 18.13
N PRO A 72 11.57 -6.14 18.74
CA PRO A 72 12.74 -6.90 18.34
C PRO A 72 12.71 -7.24 16.86
N LEU A 73 13.85 -7.10 16.18
CA LEU A 73 13.94 -7.37 14.74
C LEU A 73 13.43 -8.76 14.33
N PRO A 74 13.70 -9.86 15.08
CA PRO A 74 13.17 -11.17 14.75
C PRO A 74 11.63 -11.24 14.80
N GLU A 75 10.99 -10.55 15.75
CA GLU A 75 9.53 -10.50 15.85
C GLU A 75 8.93 -9.72 14.69
N LEU A 76 9.53 -8.57 14.33
CA LEU A 76 9.11 -7.80 13.16
C LEU A 76 9.23 -8.65 11.89
N ALA A 77 10.34 -9.36 11.70
CA ALA A 77 10.60 -10.21 10.56
C ALA A 77 9.54 -11.31 10.40
N LEU A 78 9.11 -11.93 11.50
CA LEU A 78 8.04 -12.93 11.49
C LEU A 78 6.71 -12.34 11.02
N ILE A 79 6.36 -11.13 11.48
CA ILE A 79 5.09 -10.47 11.11
C ILE A 79 5.09 -10.10 9.62
N ILE A 80 6.19 -9.57 9.10
CA ILE A 80 6.30 -9.14 7.69
C ILE A 80 6.78 -10.23 6.75
N ARG A 81 6.95 -11.47 7.23
CA ARG A 81 7.42 -12.62 6.45
C ARG A 81 6.68 -12.86 5.13
N PRO A 82 5.35 -12.61 5.00
CA PRO A 82 4.69 -12.73 3.71
C PRO A 82 5.26 -11.81 2.62
N CYS A 83 5.97 -10.74 3.00
CA CYS A 83 6.47 -9.70 2.10
C CYS A 83 7.96 -9.80 1.75
N GLY A 84 8.65 -10.88 2.13
CA GLY A 84 10.07 -11.02 1.88
C GLY A 84 10.61 -12.42 2.17
N TYR A 85 11.92 -12.59 1.96
CA TYR A 85 12.61 -13.86 2.16
C TYR A 85 13.33 -13.86 3.51
N TYR A 86 12.66 -14.37 4.54
CA TYR A 86 13.30 -14.76 5.81
C TYR A 86 12.73 -16.10 6.30
#